data_AF-A0A820LN05-F1
#
_entry.id   AF-A0A820LN05-F1
#
_cell.length_a   1.000
_cell.length_b   1.000
_cell.length_c   1.000
_cell.angle_alpha   90.00
_cell.angle_beta   90.00
_cell.angle_gamma   90.00
#
_symmetry.space_group_name_H-M   'P 1'
#
loop_
_entity.id
_entity.type
_entity.pdbx_description
1 polymer ?
#
loop_
_entity_poly.entity_id
_entity_poly.type
_entity_poly.pdbx_seq_one_letter_code
_entity_poly.pdbx_strand_id
1 'polypeptide(L)'
;RFSNGKIWIEKLGISKLINYAYESATTDNNLITDVTAFQLIVSGIRQQITTYKNTTDLSVKYFLIVNQPPFQAYPSALSLNMNDYLNKLTLEHNNNLSNSIQTLQSNYSNISFKLFDVYSLIENILINGSTYKINSRTNCWNTSSNNTVVQLSLTPDTYLYIDEYQFYYACTSIDC
;
A
#
# COMPACT_ATOMS: atom_id res chain seq x y z
N ARG A 1 -9.91 -7.66 -2.24
CA ARG A 1 -8.93 -7.83 -1.14
C ARG A 1 -7.80 -8.67 -1.70
N PHE A 2 -6.65 -8.04 -1.90
CA PHE A 2 -5.41 -8.70 -2.30
C PHE A 2 -4.58 -9.11 -1.08
N SER A 3 -5.11 -10.04 -0.27
CA SER A 3 -4.49 -10.56 0.95
C SER A 3 -5.21 -11.84 1.41
N ASN A 4 -4.56 -12.67 2.24
CA ASN A 4 -5.15 -13.88 2.82
C ASN A 4 -6.02 -13.62 4.08
N GLY A 5 -6.34 -12.36 4.38
CA GLY A 5 -7.06 -12.04 5.61
C GLY A 5 -7.58 -10.61 5.67
N LYS A 6 -7.67 -10.09 6.91
CA LYS A 6 -7.98 -8.67 7.14
C LYS A 6 -6.81 -7.81 6.67
N ILE A 7 -7.10 -6.77 5.90
CA ILE A 7 -6.12 -5.74 5.54
C ILE A 7 -5.85 -4.81 6.72
N TRP A 8 -4.78 -4.01 6.68
CA TRP A 8 -4.35 -3.18 7.81
C TRP A 8 -5.45 -2.30 8.40
N ILE A 9 -6.25 -1.64 7.55
CA ILE A 9 -7.30 -0.73 7.99
C ILE A 9 -8.40 -1.45 8.81
N GLU A 10 -8.63 -2.74 8.52
CA GLU A 10 -9.61 -3.58 9.23
C GLU A 10 -9.08 -4.09 10.57
N LYS A 11 -7.77 -4.02 10.78
CA LYS A 11 -7.12 -4.37 12.05
C LYS A 11 -7.05 -3.20 13.03
N LEU A 12 -7.31 -1.97 12.58
CA LEU A 12 -7.32 -0.77 13.44
C LEU A 12 -8.52 -0.68 14.40
N GLY A 13 -9.44 -1.66 14.36
CA GLY A 13 -10.61 -1.67 15.26
C GLY A 13 -11.64 -0.57 14.97
N ILE A 14 -11.66 -0.03 13.74
CA ILE A 14 -12.62 1.00 13.34
C ILE A 14 -14.02 0.37 13.29
N SER A 15 -14.94 0.90 14.10
CA SER A 15 -16.30 0.37 14.26
C SER A 15 -17.15 0.44 12.99
N LYS A 16 -16.92 1.45 12.14
CA LYS A 16 -17.56 1.61 10.84
C LYS A 16 -16.52 1.99 9.79
N LEU A 17 -16.19 1.04 8.92
CA LEU A 17 -15.28 1.25 7.80
C LEU A 17 -16.10 1.37 6.51
N ILE A 18 -15.91 2.49 5.79
CA ILE A 18 -16.40 2.65 4.42
C ILE A 18 -15.17 2.65 3.52
N ASN A 19 -15.08 1.67 2.62
CA ASN A 19 -13.94 1.52 1.73
C ASN A 19 -14.25 2.09 0.34
N TYR A 20 -13.47 3.08 -0.08
CA TYR A 20 -13.51 3.66 -1.43
C TYR A 20 -12.30 3.24 -2.28
N ALA A 21 -11.40 2.42 -1.75
CA ALA A 21 -10.26 1.93 -2.52
C ALA A 21 -10.73 0.96 -3.61
N TYR A 22 -10.41 1.30 -4.85
CA TYR A 22 -10.50 0.39 -5.99
C TYR A 22 -9.12 -0.18 -6.26
N GLU A 23 -9.03 -1.49 -6.34
CA GLU A 23 -7.76 -2.18 -6.54
C GLU A 23 -7.52 -2.35 -8.07
N SER A 24 -6.28 -2.18 -8.54
CA SER A 24 -5.91 -2.25 -9.97
C SER A 24 -4.96 -3.42 -10.30
N ALA A 25 -4.99 -4.52 -9.53
CA ALA A 25 -4.11 -5.65 -9.77
C ALA A 25 -4.54 -6.42 -11.04
N THR A 26 -3.94 -6.03 -12.16
CA THR A 26 -3.69 -6.74 -13.44
C THR A 26 -4.76 -7.58 -14.16
N THR A 27 -6.03 -7.68 -13.75
CA THR A 27 -6.96 -8.59 -14.48
C THR A 27 -8.21 -8.01 -15.14
N ASP A 28 -8.54 -6.73 -14.97
CA ASP A 28 -9.48 -6.09 -15.89
C ASP A 28 -9.15 -4.62 -16.12
N ASN A 29 -9.04 -4.25 -17.40
CA ASN A 29 -8.98 -2.85 -17.83
C ASN A 29 -10.33 -2.14 -17.61
N ASN A 30 -11.21 -2.69 -16.76
CA ASN A 30 -12.49 -2.13 -16.35
C ASN A 30 -12.33 -1.58 -14.93
N LEU A 31 -11.42 -0.63 -14.77
CA LEU A 31 -11.57 0.36 -13.70
C LEU A 31 -12.95 0.97 -13.94
N ILE A 32 -13.88 0.98 -12.96
CA ILE A 32 -15.17 1.71 -12.95
C ILE A 32 -15.90 1.84 -14.31
N THR A 33 -17.11 1.32 -14.50
CA THR A 33 -17.93 1.50 -15.74
C THR A 33 -17.65 2.84 -16.43
N ASP A 34 -17.02 2.79 -17.61
CA ASP A 34 -16.45 3.89 -18.43
C ASP A 34 -14.93 4.21 -18.30
N VAL A 35 -14.07 3.39 -17.67
CA VAL A 35 -12.61 3.67 -17.61
C VAL A 35 -11.72 2.54 -18.15
N THR A 36 -11.00 2.79 -19.25
CA THR A 36 -9.93 1.91 -19.77
C THR A 36 -8.54 2.34 -19.31
N ALA A 37 -7.65 1.36 -19.09
CA ALA A 37 -6.37 1.41 -18.37
C ALA A 37 -5.27 2.42 -18.77
N PHE A 38 -5.48 3.35 -19.72
CA PHE A 38 -4.38 4.18 -20.24
C PHE A 38 -4.65 5.68 -20.40
N GLN A 39 -5.77 6.26 -19.92
CA GLN A 39 -6.09 7.66 -20.25
C GLN A 39 -6.73 8.53 -19.16
N LEU A 40 -6.61 8.19 -17.87
CA LEU A 40 -6.95 9.16 -16.82
C LEU A 40 -5.73 9.53 -15.98
N ILE A 41 -5.44 10.83 -15.95
CA ILE A 41 -4.57 11.45 -14.96
C ILE A 41 -5.24 11.20 -13.61
N VAL A 42 -4.77 10.20 -12.87
CA VAL A 42 -5.20 10.00 -11.49
C VAL A 42 -4.76 11.23 -10.71
N SER A 43 -5.73 12.00 -10.26
CA SER A 43 -5.52 13.18 -9.44
C SER A 43 -4.57 12.86 -8.29
N GLY A 44 -3.50 13.63 -8.14
CA GLY A 44 -2.59 13.49 -7.00
C GLY A 44 -3.33 13.71 -5.68
N ILE A 45 -2.74 13.24 -4.57
CA ILE A 45 -3.36 13.29 -3.23
C ILE A 45 -3.89 14.68 -2.84
N ARG A 46 -3.21 15.75 -3.26
CA ARG A 46 -3.65 17.14 -3.04
C ARG A 46 -5.00 17.41 -3.70
N GLN A 47 -5.17 17.02 -4.96
CA GLN A 47 -6.42 17.24 -5.68
C GLN A 47 -7.53 16.35 -5.13
N GLN A 48 -7.24 15.10 -4.75
CA GLN A 48 -8.25 14.22 -4.14
C GLN A 48 -8.75 14.78 -2.80
N ILE A 49 -7.84 15.20 -1.91
CA ILE A 49 -8.21 15.78 -0.61
C ILE A 49 -8.96 17.10 -0.78
N THR A 50 -8.50 17.99 -1.65
CA THR A 50 -9.20 19.24 -1.95
C THR A 50 -10.60 18.98 -2.52
N THR A 51 -10.73 18.03 -3.45
CA THR A 51 -12.03 17.66 -4.03
C THR A 51 -12.95 17.11 -2.95
N TYR A 52 -12.50 16.12 -2.18
CA TYR A 52 -13.27 15.52 -1.10
C TYR A 52 -13.75 16.57 -0.09
N LYS A 53 -12.89 17.52 0.31
CA LYS A 53 -13.26 18.62 1.20
C LYS A 53 -14.33 19.52 0.61
N ASN A 54 -14.25 19.80 -0.70
CA ASN A 54 -15.17 20.73 -1.35
C ASN A 54 -16.51 20.06 -1.71
N THR A 55 -16.53 18.75 -1.96
CA THR A 55 -17.72 18.02 -2.37
C THR A 55 -18.47 17.36 -1.21
N THR A 56 -17.80 17.12 -0.09
CA THR A 56 -18.44 16.60 1.11
C THR A 56 -18.57 17.72 2.15
N ASP A 57 -19.78 17.98 2.64
CA ASP A 57 -20.06 18.90 3.75
C ASP A 57 -19.58 18.33 5.11
N LEU A 58 -18.48 17.57 5.08
CA LEU A 58 -18.04 16.76 6.20
C LEU A 58 -16.93 17.47 6.99
N SER A 59 -17.14 17.45 8.30
CA SER A 59 -16.30 17.98 9.36
C SER A 59 -14.95 17.27 9.52
N VAL A 60 -14.34 16.75 8.46
CA VAL A 60 -13.13 15.91 8.54
C VAL A 60 -12.02 16.66 9.28
N LYS A 61 -11.55 16.04 10.36
CA LYS A 61 -10.51 16.59 11.24
C LYS A 61 -9.17 15.88 11.11
N TYR A 62 -9.16 14.67 10.56
CA TYR A 62 -7.98 13.81 10.54
C TYR A 62 -7.85 13.09 9.20
N PHE A 63 -6.65 13.15 8.63
CA PHE A 63 -6.21 12.27 7.55
C PHE A 63 -5.01 11.46 8.03
N LEU A 64 -5.10 10.15 7.89
CA LEU A 64 -3.95 9.26 7.94
C LEU A 64 -3.53 8.98 6.50
N ILE A 65 -2.28 9.30 6.19
CA ILE A 65 -1.68 9.13 4.88
C ILE A 65 -0.53 8.14 5.04
N VAL A 66 -0.41 7.19 4.13
CA VAL A 66 0.69 6.23 4.08
C VAL A 66 1.57 6.57 2.89
N ASN A 67 2.90 6.49 3.04
CA ASN A 67 3.80 6.59 1.89
C ASN A 67 3.86 5.26 1.12
N GLN A 68 4.60 5.22 0.01
CA GLN A 68 4.80 3.99 -0.74
C GLN A 68 5.84 3.11 -0.04
N PRO A 69 5.60 1.80 0.09
CA PRO A 69 6.59 0.86 0.60
C PRO A 69 7.74 0.70 -0.42
N PRO A 70 8.88 0.11 -0.03
CA PRO A 70 10.03 -0.08 -0.91
C PRO A 70 9.72 -1.08 -2.04
N PHE A 71 9.16 -0.59 -3.16
CA PHE A 71 8.80 -1.44 -4.30
C PHE A 71 9.99 -2.16 -4.93
N GLN A 72 11.20 -1.64 -4.78
CA GLN A 72 12.43 -2.31 -5.17
C GLN A 72 12.68 -3.64 -4.45
N ALA A 73 12.06 -3.87 -3.30
CA ALA A 73 12.24 -5.11 -2.54
C ALA A 73 11.28 -6.22 -2.97
N TYR A 74 10.33 -5.94 -3.85
CA TYR A 74 9.30 -6.90 -4.22
C TYR A 74 9.89 -8.04 -5.08
N PRO A 75 9.40 -9.27 -4.94
CA PRO A 75 9.92 -10.40 -5.70
C PRO A 75 9.85 -10.20 -7.22
N SER A 76 8.81 -9.53 -7.74
CA SER A 76 8.72 -9.15 -9.15
C SER A 76 9.76 -8.11 -9.58
N ALA A 77 10.07 -7.13 -8.73
CA ALA A 77 11.11 -6.13 -9.01
C ALA A 77 12.49 -6.80 -9.13
N LEU A 78 12.76 -7.77 -8.25
CA LEU A 78 13.99 -8.55 -8.25
C LEU A 78 14.08 -9.44 -9.50
N SER A 79 13.02 -10.15 -9.85
CA SER A 79 13.01 -11.09 -11.00
C SER A 79 13.12 -10.37 -12.35
N LEU A 80 12.56 -9.16 -12.45
CA LEU A 80 12.61 -8.33 -13.66
C LEU A 80 13.83 -7.38 -13.68
N ASN A 81 14.69 -7.43 -12.67
CA ASN A 81 15.84 -6.55 -12.51
C ASN A 81 15.48 -5.04 -12.56
N MET A 82 14.37 -4.67 -11.93
CA MET A 82 13.83 -3.29 -11.88
C MET A 82 14.15 -2.56 -10.58
N ASN A 83 14.99 -3.12 -9.71
CA ASN A 83 15.23 -2.65 -8.36
C ASN A 83 15.64 -1.17 -8.31
N ASP A 84 16.66 -0.78 -9.08
CA ASP A 84 17.17 0.60 -9.08
C ASP A 84 16.12 1.60 -9.60
N TYR A 85 15.41 1.21 -10.66
CA TYR A 85 14.36 2.02 -11.26
C TYR A 85 13.21 2.27 -10.28
N LEU A 86 12.70 1.20 -9.65
CA LEU A 86 11.60 1.29 -8.69
C LEU A 86 12.03 1.98 -7.39
N ASN A 87 13.27 1.80 -6.95
CA ASN A 87 13.82 2.52 -5.80
C ASN A 87 13.78 4.03 -6.06
N LYS A 88 14.28 4.47 -7.22
CA LYS A 88 14.29 5.88 -7.61
C LYS A 88 12.87 6.46 -7.61
N LEU A 89 11.92 5.79 -8.26
CA LEU A 89 10.54 6.25 -8.33
C LEU A 89 9.86 6.30 -6.95
N THR A 90 10.10 5.30 -6.11
CA THR A 90 9.54 5.23 -4.76
C THR A 90 10.05 6.37 -3.89
N LEU A 91 11.36 6.62 -3.90
CA LEU A 91 11.96 7.72 -3.14
C LEU A 91 11.47 9.09 -3.63
N GLU A 92 11.39 9.29 -4.95
CA GLU A 92 10.88 10.52 -5.54
C GLU A 92 9.41 10.75 -5.16
N HIS A 93 8.57 9.72 -5.26
CA HIS A 93 7.17 9.78 -4.84
C HIS A 93 7.04 10.13 -3.36
N ASN A 94 7.76 9.43 -2.48
CA ASN A 94 7.66 9.63 -1.02
C ASN A 94 8.11 11.04 -0.60
N ASN A 95 9.13 11.59 -1.26
CA ASN A 95 9.56 12.98 -1.05
C ASN A 95 8.47 13.98 -1.50
N ASN A 96 7.91 13.78 -2.70
CA ASN A 96 6.85 14.64 -3.23
C ASN A 96 5.56 14.57 -2.40
N LEU A 97 5.26 13.40 -1.85
CA LEU A 97 4.15 13.17 -0.93
C LEU A 97 4.35 13.98 0.36
N SER A 98 5.53 13.90 0.97
CA SER A 98 5.86 14.67 2.19
C SER A 98 5.66 16.17 1.97
N ASN A 99 6.18 16.70 0.86
CA ASN A 99 6.00 18.12 0.48
C ASN A 99 4.52 18.47 0.25
N SER A 100 3.75 17.55 -0.35
CA SER A 100 2.32 17.73 -0.56
C SER A 100 1.53 17.78 0.76
N ILE A 101 1.91 16.97 1.74
CA ILE A 101 1.29 16.97 3.07
C ILE A 101 1.58 18.28 3.80
N GLN A 102 2.82 18.77 3.76
CA GLN A 102 3.16 20.08 4.33
C GLN A 102 2.32 21.21 3.73
N THR A 103 2.13 21.19 2.41
CA THR A 103 1.28 22.16 1.70
C THR A 103 -0.20 22.05 2.12
N LEU A 104 -0.71 20.83 2.30
CA LEU A 104 -2.09 20.62 2.76
C LEU A 104 -2.26 21.13 4.20
N GLN A 105 -1.28 20.91 5.05
CA GLN A 105 -1.31 21.31 6.44
C GLN A 105 -1.22 22.83 6.60
N SER A 106 -0.49 23.54 5.74
CA SER A 106 -0.52 25.02 5.70
C SER A 106 -1.86 25.57 5.19
N ASN A 107 -2.48 24.91 4.21
CA ASN A 107 -3.74 25.37 3.62
C ASN A 107 -4.97 25.08 4.49
N TYR A 108 -4.88 24.07 5.36
CA TYR A 108 -5.99 23.57 6.17
C TYR A 108 -5.59 23.40 7.64
N SER A 109 -5.37 24.52 8.32
CA SER A 109 -4.94 24.55 9.74
C SER A 109 -5.92 23.88 10.71
N ASN A 110 -7.18 23.69 10.31
CA ASN A 110 -8.21 23.02 11.10
C ASN A 110 -8.28 21.49 10.89
N ILE A 111 -7.38 20.92 10.08
CA ILE A 111 -7.30 19.50 9.75
C ILE A 111 -5.90 18.99 10.15
N SER A 112 -5.86 17.84 10.82
CA SER A 112 -4.63 17.13 11.15
C SER A 112 -4.29 16.12 10.07
N PHE A 113 -3.11 16.26 9.48
CA PHE A 113 -2.55 15.28 8.56
C PHE A 113 -1.45 14.50 9.29
N LYS A 114 -1.53 13.17 9.24
CA LYS A 114 -0.55 12.25 9.81
C LYS A 114 0.02 11.39 8.69
N LEU A 115 1.34 11.45 8.51
CA LEU A 115 2.06 10.52 7.64
C LEU A 115 2.50 9.31 8.47
N PHE A 116 2.09 8.12 8.05
CA PHE A 116 2.63 6.86 8.54
C PHE A 116 3.66 6.35 7.54
N ASP A 117 4.90 6.21 8.00
CA ASP A 117 6.05 5.83 7.18
C ASP A 117 6.12 4.29 7.05
N VAL A 118 5.32 3.76 6.13
CA VAL A 118 5.37 2.33 5.79
C VAL A 118 6.65 1.97 5.05
N TYR A 119 7.29 2.92 4.35
CA TYR A 119 8.58 2.68 3.70
C TYR A 119 9.63 2.22 4.72
N SER A 120 9.88 3.05 5.74
CA SER A 120 10.86 2.75 6.79
C SER A 120 10.47 1.52 7.62
N LEU A 121 9.17 1.32 7.88
CA LEU A 121 8.70 0.12 8.56
C LEU A 121 9.07 -1.15 7.79
N ILE A 122 8.81 -1.19 6.48
CA ILE A 122 9.10 -2.36 5.65
C ILE A 122 10.61 -2.55 5.49
N GLU A 123 11.40 -1.48 5.30
CA GLU A 123 12.86 -1.60 5.33
C GLU A 123 13.36 -2.19 6.65
N ASN A 124 12.79 -1.78 7.78
CA ASN A 124 13.14 -2.34 9.07
C ASN A 124 12.74 -3.82 9.18
N ILE A 125 11.59 -4.23 8.66
CA ILE A 125 11.18 -5.65 8.61
C ILE A 125 12.12 -6.45 7.71
N LEU A 126 12.55 -5.88 6.58
CA LEU A 126 13.51 -6.52 5.69
C LEU A 126 14.81 -6.77 6.46
N ILE A 127 15.36 -5.78 7.15
CA ILE A 127 16.63 -5.90 7.89
C ILE A 127 16.49 -6.80 9.13
N ASN A 128 15.42 -6.61 9.91
CA ASN A 128 15.21 -7.19 11.24
C ASN A 128 14.06 -8.20 11.28
N GLY A 129 13.89 -9.02 10.23
CA GLY A 129 12.73 -9.88 10.05
C GLY A 129 12.39 -10.78 11.25
N SER A 130 13.39 -11.30 11.96
CA SER A 130 13.19 -12.15 13.14
C SER A 130 12.42 -11.45 14.27
N THR A 131 12.63 -10.14 14.47
CA THR A 131 11.88 -9.32 15.43
C THR A 131 10.38 -9.31 15.10
N TYR A 132 10.05 -9.40 13.81
CA TYR A 132 8.70 -9.40 13.28
C TYR A 132 8.17 -10.80 12.96
N LYS A 133 8.88 -11.87 13.39
CA LYS A 133 8.57 -13.27 13.05
C LYS A 133 8.56 -13.57 11.55
N ILE A 134 9.20 -12.72 10.75
CA ILE A 134 9.42 -12.92 9.32
C ILE A 134 10.74 -13.65 9.11
N ASN A 135 10.68 -14.84 8.51
CA ASN A 135 11.84 -15.65 8.17
C ASN A 135 12.04 -15.83 6.66
N SER A 136 11.08 -15.41 5.83
CA SER A 136 11.14 -15.52 4.37
C SER A 136 10.77 -14.21 3.68
N ARG A 137 11.57 -13.82 2.69
CA ARG A 137 11.33 -12.70 1.78
C ARG A 137 10.94 -13.17 0.37
N THR A 138 10.65 -14.46 0.21
CA THR A 138 10.14 -15.02 -1.05
C THR A 138 8.62 -15.02 -1.04
N ASN A 139 8.00 -15.38 -2.17
CA ASN A 139 6.54 -15.49 -2.24
C ASN A 139 6.05 -16.69 -1.42
N CYS A 140 5.00 -16.48 -0.63
CA CYS A 140 4.28 -17.55 0.04
C CYS A 140 3.49 -18.43 -0.95
N TRP A 141 2.97 -17.80 -2.00
CA TRP A 141 2.19 -18.40 -3.08
C TRP A 141 2.90 -18.22 -4.42
N ASN A 142 2.62 -19.10 -5.37
CA ASN A 142 3.04 -18.91 -6.75
C ASN A 142 1.82 -18.89 -7.66
N THR A 143 1.79 -17.91 -8.54
CA THR A 143 0.79 -17.80 -9.60
C THR A 143 1.30 -18.58 -10.80
N SER A 144 0.73 -19.75 -11.03
CA SER A 144 1.03 -20.53 -12.24
C SER A 144 0.37 -19.90 -13.48
N SER A 145 0.78 -20.32 -14.68
CA SER A 145 0.47 -19.70 -15.98
C SER A 145 -1.03 -19.50 -16.32
N ASN A 146 -1.95 -20.05 -15.52
CA ASN A 146 -3.40 -19.94 -15.68
C ASN A 146 -4.09 -19.17 -14.54
N ASN A 147 -3.36 -18.28 -13.85
CA ASN A 147 -3.84 -17.59 -12.63
C ASN A 147 -4.24 -18.53 -11.48
N THR A 148 -3.83 -19.80 -11.55
CA THR A 148 -4.00 -20.74 -10.45
C THR A 148 -2.94 -20.47 -9.38
N VAL A 149 -3.42 -20.05 -8.22
CA VAL A 149 -2.62 -19.80 -7.02
C VAL A 149 -2.29 -21.14 -6.37
N VAL A 150 -0.99 -21.44 -6.24
CA VAL A 150 -0.50 -22.59 -5.48
C VAL A 150 0.15 -22.07 -4.20
N GLN A 151 -0.41 -22.43 -3.05
CA GLN A 151 0.22 -22.16 -1.77
C GLN A 151 1.48 -23.01 -1.62
N LEU A 152 2.63 -22.36 -1.49
CA LEU A 152 3.92 -23.04 -1.37
C LEU A 152 4.36 -23.26 0.08
N SER A 153 3.79 -22.50 1.03
CA SER A 153 4.20 -22.51 2.43
C SER A 153 3.12 -23.03 3.37
N LEU A 154 3.51 -23.85 4.34
CA LEU A 154 2.64 -24.30 5.44
C LEU A 154 2.52 -23.24 6.56
N THR A 155 3.44 -22.26 6.61
CA THR A 155 3.51 -21.20 7.63
C THR A 155 3.50 -19.84 6.95
N PRO A 156 2.35 -19.43 6.38
CA PRO A 156 2.29 -18.21 5.57
C PRO A 156 2.54 -16.93 6.40
N ASP A 157 2.33 -17.00 7.71
CA ASP A 157 2.60 -15.95 8.71
C ASP A 157 4.08 -15.62 8.93
N THR A 158 5.00 -16.45 8.44
CA THR A 158 6.44 -16.17 8.52
C THR A 158 7.01 -15.57 7.24
N TYR A 159 6.18 -15.35 6.22
CA TYR A 159 6.56 -14.77 4.94
C TYR A 159 6.22 -13.28 4.90
N LEU A 160 7.08 -12.48 4.28
CA LEU A 160 6.79 -11.05 4.05
C LEU A 160 5.87 -10.84 2.85
N TYR A 161 5.97 -11.68 1.82
CA TYR A 161 5.23 -11.54 0.57
C TYR A 161 4.28 -12.70 0.40
N ILE A 162 3.03 -12.39 0.04
CA ILE A 162 2.03 -13.40 -0.27
C ILE A 162 2.21 -13.90 -1.70
N ASP A 163 2.43 -12.99 -2.64
CA ASP A 163 2.79 -13.25 -4.04
C ASP A 163 3.88 -12.27 -4.48
N GLU A 164 4.20 -12.22 -5.78
CA GLU A 164 5.24 -11.35 -6.33
C GLU A 164 4.94 -9.83 -6.26
N TYR A 165 3.71 -9.43 -5.92
CA TYR A 165 3.23 -8.04 -5.94
C TYR A 165 2.59 -7.57 -4.62
N GLN A 166 2.45 -8.43 -3.63
CA GLN A 166 1.66 -8.15 -2.43
C GLN A 166 2.37 -8.60 -1.16
N PHE A 167 2.28 -7.77 -0.12
CA PHE A 167 2.73 -8.17 1.21
C PHE A 167 1.77 -9.17 1.84
N TYR A 168 2.35 -10.15 2.50
CA TYR A 168 1.65 -10.94 3.49
C TYR A 168 1.54 -10.11 4.78
N TYR A 169 0.31 -9.89 5.26
CA TYR A 169 0.08 -9.12 6.47
C TYR A 169 0.27 -10.00 7.72
N ALA A 170 1.53 -10.29 8.05
CA ALA A 170 1.93 -11.09 9.22
C ALA A 170 1.66 -10.41 10.57
N CYS A 171 1.43 -9.09 10.61
CA CYS A 171 1.18 -8.41 11.87
C CYS A 171 -0.24 -8.72 12.38
N THR A 172 -0.36 -9.77 13.19
CA THR A 172 -1.59 -10.26 13.81
C THR A 172 -1.80 -9.71 15.24
N SER A 173 -0.81 -8.99 15.78
CA SER A 173 -0.86 -8.32 17.09
C SER A 173 -0.57 -6.83 16.96
N ILE A 174 -1.17 -6.04 17.85
CA ILE A 174 -1.00 -4.57 18.00
C ILE A 174 0.44 -4.14 18.35
N ASP A 175 1.36 -5.09 18.54
CA ASP A 175 2.76 -4.82 18.90
C ASP A 175 3.71 -4.68 17.69
N CYS A 176 3.17 -4.42 16.49
CA CYS A 176 3.81 -3.52 15.53
C CYS A 176 3.12 -2.15 15.66
#